data_AF-A0A165LRJ9-F1
#
_entry.id   AF-A0A165LRJ9-F1
#
_cell.length_a   1.000
_cell.length_b   1.000
_cell.length_c   1.000
_cell.angle_alpha   90.00
_cell.angle_beta   90.00
_cell.angle_gamma   90.00
#
_symmetry.space_group_name_H-M   'P 1'
#
loop_
_entity.id
_entity.type
_entity.pdbx_description
1 polymer ?
#
loop_
_entity_poly.entity_id
_entity_poly.type
_entity_poly.pdbx_seq_one_letter_code
_entity_poly.pdbx_strand_id
1 'polypeptide(L)'
;VYTDGSCLNPGTRYAAAGSGIYWGPECLSNLAVRLPGPEQTNNRAELYAILRALEQCDTMRSLRIHTDSEYAIRSIAEWAPSRSELAWTCCNGDLLRDICLLIRRRLADLTLIWVQAHGKNQHNAEADALARKGA
;
A
#
# COMPACT_ATOMS: atom_id res chain seq x y z
N VAL A 1 -9.15 0.10 -7.13
CA VAL A 1 -8.85 0.82 -5.87
C VAL A 1 -7.57 1.61 -6.06
N TYR A 2 -7.47 2.78 -5.46
CA TYR A 2 -6.26 3.60 -5.43
C TYR A 2 -5.66 3.54 -4.04
N THR A 3 -4.35 3.41 -3.94
CA THR A 3 -3.61 3.34 -2.68
C THR A 3 -2.42 4.28 -2.72
N ASP A 4 -2.17 4.93 -1.60
CA ASP A 4 -1.04 5.84 -1.43
C ASP A 4 -0.51 5.79 0.02
N GLY A 5 0.76 6.13 0.20
CA GLY A 5 1.45 6.24 1.46
C GLY A 5 2.11 7.60 1.61
N SER A 6 1.88 8.26 2.74
CA SER A 6 2.48 9.55 3.05
C SER A 6 3.26 9.49 4.36
N CYS A 7 4.36 10.22 4.46
CA CYS A 7 5.09 10.42 5.71
C CYS A 7 5.42 11.90 5.92
N LEU A 8 4.90 12.47 7.02
CA LEU A 8 5.24 13.79 7.52
C LEU A 8 6.56 13.74 8.29
N ASN A 9 7.43 14.74 8.10
CA ASN A 9 8.73 14.87 8.76
C ASN A 9 9.63 13.61 8.65
N PRO A 10 9.81 13.04 7.44
CA PRO A 10 10.53 11.77 7.27
C PRO A 10 11.97 11.88 7.76
N GLY A 11 12.48 10.81 8.37
CA GLY A 11 13.86 10.74 8.90
C GLY A 11 14.05 11.45 10.25
N THR A 12 13.01 12.00 10.85
CA THR A 12 13.06 12.63 12.18
C THR A 12 12.35 11.79 13.24
N ARG A 13 12.58 12.09 14.52
CA ARG A 13 11.83 11.48 15.64
C ARG A 13 10.34 11.85 15.67
N TYR A 14 9.91 12.80 14.85
CA TYR A 14 8.52 13.23 14.70
C TYR A 14 7.91 12.71 13.40
N ALA A 15 8.57 11.74 12.75
CA ALA A 15 8.05 11.11 11.56
C ALA A 15 6.69 10.48 11.85
N ALA A 16 5.72 10.77 11.00
CA ALA A 16 4.36 10.29 11.14
C ALA A 16 3.87 9.88 9.76
N ALA A 17 3.59 8.59 9.60
CA ALA A 17 3.25 8.02 8.30
C ALA A 17 1.83 7.45 8.29
N GLY A 18 1.13 7.63 7.19
CA GLY A 18 -0.25 7.22 7.01
C GLY A 18 -0.48 6.62 5.63
N SER A 19 -1.49 5.75 5.55
CA SER A 19 -1.87 5.03 4.33
C SER A 19 -3.30 5.41 3.95
N GLY A 20 -3.50 5.68 2.66
CA GLY A 20 -4.78 6.00 2.06
C GLY A 20 -5.24 4.86 1.14
N ILE A 21 -6.50 4.46 1.29
CA ILE A 21 -7.15 3.46 0.45
C ILE A 21 -8.46 4.05 -0.06
N TYR A 22 -8.56 4.24 -1.37
CA TYR A 22 -9.69 4.90 -2.02
C TYR A 22 -10.35 3.95 -3.03
N TRP A 23 -11.59 3.54 -2.72
CA TRP A 23 -12.43 2.67 -3.54
C TRP A 23 -13.35 3.44 -4.49
N GLY A 24 -13.58 4.73 -4.23
CA GLY A 24 -14.43 5.59 -5.04
C GLY A 24 -15.15 6.65 -4.20
N PRO A 25 -15.88 7.58 -4.83
CA PRO A 25 -16.66 8.59 -4.12
C PRO A 25 -17.66 7.95 -3.16
N GLU A 26 -17.77 8.50 -1.94
CA GLU A 26 -18.72 8.07 -0.91
C GLU A 26 -18.67 6.58 -0.52
N CYS A 27 -17.63 5.86 -0.93
CA CYS A 27 -17.47 4.46 -0.58
C CYS A 27 -17.09 4.34 0.90
N LEU A 28 -17.91 3.63 1.68
CA LEU A 28 -17.67 3.38 3.12
C LEU A 28 -16.36 2.61 3.39
N SER A 29 -15.83 1.91 2.37
CA SER A 29 -14.56 1.20 2.47
C SER A 29 -13.34 2.12 2.32
N ASN A 30 -13.53 3.40 1.96
CA ASN A 30 -12.44 4.37 1.94
C ASN A 30 -11.82 4.48 3.33
N LEU A 31 -10.49 4.44 3.40
CA LEU A 31 -9.77 4.35 4.67
C LEU A 31 -8.56 5.26 4.66
N ALA A 32 -8.47 6.11 5.69
CA ALA A 32 -7.24 6.77 6.11
C ALA A 32 -6.78 6.08 7.39
N VAL A 33 -5.57 5.52 7.40
CA VAL A 33 -5.07 4.77 8.54
C VAL A 33 -3.64 5.16 8.87
N ARG A 34 -3.36 5.24 10.18
CA ARG A 34 -2.01 5.46 10.68
C ARG A 34 -1.16 4.23 10.46
N LEU A 35 0.06 4.41 9.95
CA LEU A 35 1.02 3.32 9.85
C LEU A 35 1.41 2.86 11.27
N PRO A 36 1.17 1.60 11.64
CA PRO A 36 1.49 1.11 12.98
C PRO A 36 3.00 0.92 13.16
N GLY A 37 3.42 0.97 14.44
CA GLY A 37 4.79 0.69 14.84
C GLY A 37 5.75 1.88 14.71
N PRO A 38 7.01 1.69 15.13
CA PRO A 38 7.99 2.78 15.23
C PRO A 38 8.57 3.22 13.88
N GLU A 39 8.54 2.36 12.86
CA GLU A 39 9.07 2.65 11.54
C GLU A 39 8.09 3.51 10.74
N GLN A 40 8.28 4.82 10.77
CA GLN A 40 7.40 5.78 10.08
C GLN A 40 8.08 6.27 8.79
N THR A 41 7.87 5.56 7.69
CA THR A 41 8.47 5.88 6.37
C THR A 41 7.44 5.85 5.26
N ASN A 42 7.71 6.58 4.17
CA ASN A 42 6.82 6.60 2.99
C ASN A 42 6.65 5.19 2.41
N ASN A 43 7.76 4.54 2.08
CA ASN A 43 7.78 3.20 1.48
C ASN A 43 7.02 2.14 2.30
N ARG A 44 7.09 2.22 3.63
CA ARG A 44 6.35 1.31 4.52
C ARG A 44 4.85 1.63 4.51
N ALA A 45 4.47 2.91 4.49
CA ALA A 45 3.08 3.34 4.35
C ALA A 45 2.46 2.93 3.00
N GLU A 46 3.22 2.97 1.91
CA GLU A 46 2.77 2.49 0.59
C GLU A 46 2.43 1.00 0.61
N LEU A 47 3.34 0.17 1.13
CA LEU A 47 3.11 -1.26 1.27
C LEU A 47 1.93 -1.55 2.21
N TYR A 48 1.82 -0.79 3.30
CA TYR A 48 0.71 -0.95 4.23
C TYR A 48 -0.63 -0.60 3.58
N ALA A 49 -0.69 0.44 2.72
CA ALA A 49 -1.90 0.78 1.98
C ALA A 49 -2.37 -0.38 1.08
N ILE A 50 -1.44 -1.04 0.38
CA ILE A 50 -1.72 -2.23 -0.43
C ILE A 50 -2.20 -3.40 0.45
N LEU A 51 -1.55 -3.64 1.59
CA LEU A 51 -1.96 -4.67 2.55
C LEU A 51 -3.42 -4.46 2.98
N ARG A 52 -3.78 -3.24 3.38
CA ARG A 52 -5.14 -2.89 3.79
C ARG A 52 -6.16 -3.07 2.66
N ALA A 53 -5.80 -2.68 1.43
CA ALA A 53 -6.66 -2.89 0.27
C ALA A 53 -6.90 -4.38 -0.02
N LEU A 54 -5.88 -5.24 0.16
CA LEU A 54 -6.01 -6.69 0.03
C LEU A 54 -6.92 -7.28 1.11
N GLU A 55 -6.82 -6.82 2.36
CA GLU A 55 -7.66 -7.28 3.46
C GLU A 55 -9.13 -6.85 3.30
N GLN A 56 -9.38 -5.68 2.72
CA GLN A 56 -10.75 -5.18 2.46
C GLN A 56 -11.43 -5.88 1.28
N CYS A 57 -10.66 -6.45 0.35
CA CYS A 57 -11.20 -6.99 -0.89
C CYS A 57 -11.50 -8.49 -0.79
N ASP A 58 -12.76 -8.87 -1.02
CA ASP A 58 -13.18 -10.27 -1.19
C ASP A 58 -12.22 -11.03 -2.12
N THR A 59 -11.74 -12.19 -1.65
CA THR A 59 -10.79 -13.06 -2.35
C THR A 59 -11.34 -13.62 -3.66
N MET A 60 -12.66 -13.67 -3.84
CA MET A 60 -13.33 -14.16 -5.05
C MET A 60 -13.45 -13.10 -6.16
N ARG A 61 -13.13 -11.84 -5.88
CA ARG A 61 -13.27 -10.74 -6.85
C ARG A 61 -11.92 -10.31 -7.40
N SER A 62 -11.84 -10.05 -8.70
CA SER A 62 -10.61 -9.49 -9.29
C SER A 62 -10.31 -8.12 -8.67
N LEU A 63 -9.05 -7.89 -8.31
CA LEU A 63 -8.59 -6.66 -7.67
C LEU A 63 -7.56 -5.95 -8.55
N ARG A 64 -7.84 -4.69 -8.87
CA ARG A 64 -6.89 -3.79 -9.53
C ARG A 64 -6.50 -2.68 -8.56
N ILE A 65 -5.22 -2.68 -8.16
CA ILE A 65 -4.65 -1.68 -7.27
C ILE A 65 -3.84 -0.69 -8.10
N HIS A 66 -4.23 0.57 -8.03
CA HIS A 66 -3.50 1.68 -8.63
C HIS A 66 -2.68 2.37 -7.55
N THR A 67 -1.39 2.55 -7.79
CA THR A 67 -0.45 3.21 -6.89
C THR A 67 0.61 3.92 -7.71
N ASP A 68 1.11 5.06 -7.24
CA ASP A 68 2.26 5.74 -7.83
C ASP A 68 3.62 5.27 -7.27
N SER A 69 3.58 4.38 -6.26
CA SER A 69 4.76 3.76 -5.68
C SER A 69 5.33 2.65 -6.55
N GLU A 70 6.27 3.01 -7.41
CA GLU A 70 7.10 2.02 -8.12
C GLU A 70 7.85 1.11 -7.13
N TYR A 71 8.27 1.65 -5.98
CA TYR A 71 8.86 0.84 -4.90
C TYR A 71 7.93 -0.29 -4.45
N ALA A 72 6.66 0.00 -4.20
CA ALA A 72 5.71 -1.01 -3.73
C ALA A 72 5.47 -2.09 -4.80
N ILE A 73 5.30 -1.67 -6.06
CA ILE A 73 5.12 -2.58 -7.19
C ILE A 73 6.33 -3.51 -7.33
N ARG A 74 7.55 -2.96 -7.37
CA ARG A 74 8.78 -3.76 -7.51
C ARG A 74 9.01 -4.66 -6.30
N SER A 75 8.73 -4.18 -5.09
CA SER A 75 8.86 -4.98 -3.88
C SER A 75 8.00 -6.24 -3.92
N ILE A 76 6.76 -6.12 -4.42
CA ILE A 76 5.81 -7.23 -4.50
C ILE A 76 6.09 -8.11 -5.73
N ALA A 77 6.30 -7.52 -6.90
CA ALA A 77 6.37 -8.26 -8.16
C ALA A 77 7.77 -8.81 -8.48
N GLU A 78 8.83 -8.08 -8.15
CA GLU A 78 10.21 -8.46 -8.51
C GLU A 78 10.96 -9.05 -7.31
N TRP A 79 10.85 -8.44 -6.13
CA TRP A 79 11.76 -8.77 -5.03
C TRP A 79 11.21 -9.86 -4.11
N ALA A 80 9.90 -9.87 -3.88
CA ALA A 80 9.26 -10.81 -2.95
C ALA A 80 9.65 -12.29 -3.16
N PRO A 81 9.80 -12.83 -4.40
CA PRO A 81 10.25 -14.20 -4.59
C PRO A 81 11.61 -14.47 -3.92
N SER A 82 12.64 -13.70 -4.27
CA SER A 82 13.98 -13.82 -3.66
C SER A 82 13.99 -13.53 -2.15
N ARG A 83 13.18 -12.56 -1.68
CA ARG A 83 13.07 -12.25 -0.26
C ARG A 83 12.41 -13.37 0.53
N SER A 84 11.48 -14.11 -0.07
CA SER A 84 10.83 -15.25 0.57
C SER A 84 11.81 -16.41 0.84
N GLU A 85 12.79 -16.63 -0.04
CA GLU A 85 13.86 -17.60 0.15
C GLU A 85 14.81 -17.21 1.30
N LEU A 86 14.98 -15.90 1.50
CA LEU A 86 15.78 -15.32 2.60
C LEU A 86 14.96 -15.07 3.87
N ALA A 87 13.86 -15.81 4.06
CA ALA A 87 12.97 -15.72 5.21
C ALA A 87 12.46 -14.29 5.51
N TRP A 88 12.31 -13.47 4.48
CA TRP A 88 11.88 -12.06 4.56
C TRP A 88 12.82 -11.16 5.35
N THR A 89 14.10 -11.51 5.42
CA THR A 89 15.13 -10.71 6.10
C THR A 89 15.52 -9.50 5.23
N CYS A 90 14.66 -8.49 5.17
CA CYS A 90 14.88 -7.23 4.47
C CYS A 90 14.02 -6.09 5.03
N CYS A 91 14.28 -4.85 4.61
CA CYS A 91 13.42 -3.72 4.95
C CYS A 91 11.96 -4.00 4.55
N ASN A 92 11.03 -3.70 5.45
CA ASN A 92 9.59 -3.95 5.28
C ASN A 92 9.23 -5.42 4.98
N GLY A 93 10.13 -6.37 5.29
CA GLY A 93 9.94 -7.78 4.99
C GLY A 93 8.72 -8.40 5.70
N ASP A 94 8.35 -7.86 6.86
CA ASP A 94 7.13 -8.24 7.57
C ASP A 94 5.87 -7.92 6.74
N LEU A 95 5.76 -6.71 6.19
CA LEU A 95 4.65 -6.34 5.33
C LEU A 95 4.66 -7.13 4.01
N LEU A 96 5.84 -7.34 3.40
CA LEU A 96 5.94 -8.11 2.17
C LEU A 96 5.48 -9.55 2.36
N ARG A 97 5.87 -10.19 3.47
CA ARG A 97 5.41 -11.53 3.83
C ARG A 97 3.88 -11.59 3.91
N ASP A 98 3.28 -10.64 4.62
CA ASP A 98 1.83 -10.63 4.87
C ASP A 98 1.05 -10.32 3.59
N ILE A 99 1.54 -9.38 2.76
CA ILE A 99 1.01 -9.10 1.43
C ILE A 99 1.05 -10.37 0.58
N CYS A 100 2.21 -11.04 0.48
CA CYS A 100 2.35 -12.26 -0.32
C CYS A 100 1.45 -13.39 0.20
N LEU A 101 1.24 -13.50 1.51
CA LEU A 101 0.30 -14.46 2.08
C LEU A 101 -1.13 -14.18 1.62
N LEU A 102 -1.58 -12.91 1.64
CA LEU A 102 -2.92 -12.55 1.18
C LEU A 102 -3.09 -12.77 -0.32
N ILE A 103 -2.09 -12.40 -1.13
CA ILE A 103 -2.10 -12.64 -2.58
C ILE A 103 -2.29 -14.13 -2.87
N ARG A 104 -1.53 -15.01 -2.21
CA ARG A 104 -1.64 -16.48 -2.40
C ARG A 104 -2.99 -17.05 -1.98
N ARG A 105 -3.73 -16.38 -1.10
CA ARG A 105 -5.07 -16.80 -0.65
C ARG A 105 -6.20 -16.30 -1.56
N ARG A 106 -5.91 -15.40 -2.51
CA ARG A 106 -6.92 -14.93 -3.45
C ARG A 106 -7.29 -16.03 -4.44
N LEU A 107 -8.57 -16.07 -4.81
CA LEU A 107 -9.12 -16.99 -5.80
C LEU A 107 -9.34 -16.31 -7.15
N ALA A 108 -9.40 -14.97 -7.16
CA ALA A 108 -9.43 -14.15 -8.36
C ALA A 108 -8.18 -13.27 -8.49
N ASP A 109 -7.93 -12.81 -9.71
CA ASP A 109 -6.70 -12.12 -10.09
C ASP A 109 -6.44 -10.83 -9.33
N LEU A 110 -5.16 -10.54 -9.14
CA LEU A 110 -4.65 -9.25 -8.68
C LEU A 110 -3.82 -8.62 -9.80
N THR A 111 -4.04 -7.33 -10.06
CA THR A 111 -3.18 -6.52 -10.92
C THR A 111 -2.73 -5.27 -10.17
N LEU A 112 -1.42 -5.05 -10.14
CA LEU A 112 -0.84 -3.78 -9.70
C LEU A 112 -0.62 -2.88 -10.93
N ILE A 113 -1.10 -1.65 -10.86
CA ILE A 113 -1.06 -0.70 -11.97
C ILE A 113 -0.36 0.55 -11.48
N TRP A 114 0.80 0.85 -12.06
CA TRP A 114 1.48 2.10 -11.79
C TRP A 114 0.69 3.29 -12.35
N VAL A 115 0.58 4.36 -11.58
CA VAL A 115 0.04 5.63 -12.03
C VAL A 115 1.03 6.75 -11.76
N GLN A 116 0.96 7.83 -12.52
CA GLN A 116 1.87 8.96 -12.33
C GLN A 116 1.53 9.73 -11.04
N ALA A 117 2.52 9.88 -10.16
CA ALA A 117 2.44 10.72 -8.97
C ALA A 117 2.14 12.19 -9.32
N HIS A 118 1.30 12.85 -8.51
CA HIS A 118 0.92 14.27 -8.66
C HIS A 118 0.43 14.68 -10.07
N GLY A 119 -0.05 13.72 -10.86
CA GLY A 119 -0.65 13.97 -12.16
C GLY A 119 -2.10 14.46 -12.06
N LYS A 120 -2.79 14.49 -13.21
CA LYS A 120 -4.23 14.86 -13.28
C LYS A 120 -5.19 13.75 -12.80
N ASN A 121 -4.67 12.70 -12.17
CA ASN A 121 -5.50 11.58 -11.71
C ASN A 121 -6.14 11.91 -10.37
N GLN A 122 -7.41 12.35 -10.42
CA GLN A 122 -8.16 12.73 -9.24
C GLN A 122 -8.27 11.60 -8.22
N HIS A 123 -8.41 10.34 -8.65
CA HIS A 123 -8.52 9.23 -7.71
C HIS A 123 -7.21 8.94 -6.96
N ASN A 124 -6.06 9.19 -7.59
CA ASN A 124 -4.78 9.14 -6.88
C ASN A 124 -4.67 10.28 -5.87
N ALA A 125 -5.13 11.48 -6.24
CA ALA A 125 -5.16 12.63 -5.32
C ALA A 125 -6.07 12.39 -4.10
N GLU A 126 -7.18 11.65 -4.25
CA GLU A 126 -8.02 11.25 -3.12
C GLU A 126 -7.30 10.23 -2.20
N ALA A 127 -6.56 9.27 -2.77
CA ALA A 127 -5.75 8.34 -1.98
C ALA A 127 -4.64 9.07 -1.22
N ASP A 128 -3.94 10.01 -1.85
CA ASP A 128 -2.94 10.90 -1.25
C ASP A 128 -3.51 11.73 -0.10
N ALA A 129 -4.70 12.32 -0.29
CA ALA A 129 -5.40 13.06 0.76
C ALA A 129 -5.74 12.16 1.96
N LEU A 130 -6.18 10.91 1.73
CA LEU A 130 -6.42 9.94 2.79
C LEU A 130 -5.12 9.54 3.49
N ALA A 131 -4.02 9.34 2.75
CA ALA A 131 -2.73 8.98 3.31
C ALA A 131 -2.19 10.09 4.23
N ARG A 132 -2.24 11.35 3.78
CA ARG A 132 -1.90 12.52 4.61
C ARG A 132 -2.79 12.67 5.83
N LYS A 133 -4.09 12.36 5.71
CA LYS A 133 -5.03 12.38 6.85
C LYS A 133 -4.70 11.29 7.88
N GLY A 134 -4.18 10.15 7.44
CA GLY A 134 -3.79 9.05 8.33
C GLY A 134 -2.46 9.26 9.06
N ALA A 135 -1.61 10.15 8.55
CA ALA A 135 -0.28 10.45 9.09
C ALA A 135 -0.35 11.34 10.33
#